data_AF-Q6XW88-F1
#
_entry.id   AF-Q6XW88-F1
#
_cell.length_a   1.000
_cell.length_b   1.000
_cell.length_c   1.000
_cell.angle_alpha   90.00
_cell.angle_beta   90.00
_cell.angle_gamma   90.00
#
_symmetry.space_group_name_H-M   'P 1'
#
loop_
_entity.id
_entity.type
_entity.pdbx_description
1 polymer ?
#
loop_
_entity_poly.entity_id
_entity_poly.type
_entity_poly.pdbx_seq_one_letter_code
_entity_poly.pdbx_strand_id
1 'polypeptide(L)'
;LTPEQSWKLFERIVSSRRDKTEFKVDEAMGKEMVTYCGGLPLAVKVLGGLLAKKHTVLEWKRVHSNIVTHIVGKSGLSDDNSNSVYRVLSLSYEDLPMQLKHCFLYLAHFPEDYKIDVKILFNYWVAEGIITPFHDGSTIQDSGESYLEELVRRNMVVVEESYLTSRIEYCQMHDMMREVCLSKAKEENFLQVVKVPTATSTTINAKSHCTSRRLVLHSGNALHMLGHKDNKKARSVLIFGVEEKFWKPRGFQCLPLLRVLDLSYVQFEGGKLPSSIGDLIHLRFLSLYEAGVSHLPSSLRNLKLLLYLNLGVADRLLVHVPNVLKEMQELRYLRLPRSMPAKTKLKLGDLVNLESLTNFSTKHGSVTDLLRMTKLTVLNVIFSGECTFETLLLSLRELRNLETLSFHDFQKVSVANHGGELLVLDFIHLKDLTLSMHLPRFPDQYRFPPHLAHIWLIGCRMEEDPMPILEKLLHLKSVYLSSGAFLGRRMVCSKGGFPQLLAL
;
A
#
# COMPACT_ATOMS: atom_id res chain seq x y z
N LEU A 1 -10.74 -30.75 9.41
CA LEU A 1 -11.52 -30.62 10.66
C LEU A 1 -12.57 -31.71 10.70
N THR A 2 -12.89 -32.26 11.86
CA THR A 2 -14.07 -33.14 12.00
C THR A 2 -15.36 -32.35 11.74
N PRO A 3 -16.51 -32.98 11.46
CA PRO A 3 -17.79 -32.28 11.31
C PRO A 3 -18.13 -31.41 12.53
N GLU A 4 -17.89 -31.90 13.74
CA GLU A 4 -18.16 -31.19 15.00
C GLU A 4 -17.23 -29.98 15.16
N GLN A 5 -15.94 -30.14 14.84
CA GLN A 5 -14.98 -29.03 14.85
C GLN A 5 -15.34 -27.97 13.80
N SER A 6 -15.79 -28.39 12.63
CA SER A 6 -16.21 -27.50 11.54
C SER A 6 -17.45 -26.71 11.94
N TRP A 7 -18.46 -27.36 12.52
CA TRP A 7 -19.65 -26.70 13.05
C TRP A 7 -19.32 -25.69 14.15
N LYS A 8 -18.50 -26.07 15.14
CA LYS A 8 -18.08 -25.16 16.22
C LYS A 8 -17.34 -23.94 15.68
N LEU A 9 -16.46 -24.12 14.69
CA LEU A 9 -15.75 -23.02 14.05
C LEU A 9 -16.72 -22.09 13.31
N PHE A 10 -17.66 -22.65 12.55
CA PHE A 10 -18.68 -21.91 11.82
C PHE A 10 -19.57 -21.09 12.76
N GLU A 11 -20.14 -21.73 13.79
CA GLU A 11 -21.02 -21.13 14.77
C GLU A 11 -20.34 -19.97 15.49
N ARG A 12 -19.07 -20.12 15.87
CA ARG A 12 -18.27 -19.06 16.49
C ARG A 12 -18.16 -17.82 15.59
N ILE A 13 -17.99 -18.00 14.28
CA ILE A 13 -17.81 -16.89 13.32
C ILE A 13 -19.12 -16.16 13.05
N VAL A 14 -20.22 -16.91 12.91
CA VAL A 14 -21.56 -16.33 12.70
C VAL A 14 -22.02 -15.60 13.95
N SER A 15 -21.73 -16.15 15.14
CA SER A 15 -22.17 -15.59 16.43
C SER A 15 -21.33 -14.41 16.89
N SER A 16 -20.02 -14.41 16.64
CA SER A 16 -19.14 -13.30 17.06
C SER A 16 -19.39 -11.99 16.30
N ARG A 17 -20.19 -12.04 15.22
CA ARG A 17 -20.41 -10.95 14.28
C ARG A 17 -21.87 -10.50 14.20
N ARG A 18 -22.70 -10.94 15.15
CA ARG A 18 -24.11 -10.54 15.27
C ARG A 18 -24.33 -9.87 16.62
N ASP A 19 -25.05 -8.76 16.61
CA ASP A 19 -25.63 -8.21 17.84
C ASP A 19 -26.66 -9.20 18.40
N LYS A 20 -26.70 -9.32 19.74
CA LYS A 20 -27.31 -10.42 20.49
C LYS A 20 -28.83 -10.63 20.32
N THR A 21 -29.49 -9.89 19.43
CA THR A 21 -30.95 -9.82 19.38
C THR A 21 -31.51 -10.26 18.02
N GLU A 22 -32.31 -11.33 18.07
CA GLU A 22 -33.48 -11.66 17.22
C GLU A 22 -33.41 -12.76 16.14
N PHE A 23 -32.24 -13.24 15.69
CA PHE A 23 -32.22 -14.32 14.68
C PHE A 23 -31.69 -15.67 15.20
N LYS A 24 -32.60 -16.64 15.40
CA LYS A 24 -32.25 -18.02 15.73
C LYS A 24 -31.71 -18.72 14.48
N VAL A 25 -30.43 -19.10 14.50
CA VAL A 25 -29.77 -19.84 13.40
C VAL A 25 -30.54 -21.15 13.15
N ASP A 26 -30.87 -21.42 11.89
CA ASP A 26 -31.33 -22.74 11.48
C ASP A 26 -30.13 -23.70 11.50
N GLU A 27 -29.94 -24.36 12.65
CA GLU A 27 -28.79 -25.24 12.87
C GLU A 27 -28.71 -26.38 11.88
N ALA A 28 -29.86 -26.94 11.45
CA ALA A 28 -29.89 -28.07 10.54
C ALA A 28 -29.33 -27.66 9.17
N MET A 29 -29.82 -26.55 8.62
CA MET A 29 -29.33 -26.00 7.36
C MET A 29 -27.87 -25.56 7.45
N GLY A 30 -27.47 -24.96 8.58
CA GLY A 30 -26.09 -24.59 8.83
C GLY A 30 -25.14 -25.80 8.83
N LYS A 31 -25.48 -26.86 9.57
CA LYS A 31 -24.69 -28.10 9.64
C LYS A 31 -24.57 -28.75 8.27
N GLU A 32 -25.66 -28.78 7.50
CA GLU A 32 -25.64 -29.27 6.12
C GLU A 32 -24.68 -28.46 5.24
N MET A 33 -24.79 -27.13 5.23
CA MET A 33 -23.90 -26.29 4.41
C MET A 33 -22.42 -26.46 4.78
N VAL A 34 -22.11 -26.65 6.06
CA VAL A 34 -20.74 -26.89 6.54
C VAL A 34 -20.16 -28.21 5.99
N THR A 35 -20.99 -29.21 5.68
CA THR A 35 -20.48 -30.46 5.08
C THR A 35 -19.84 -30.23 3.72
N TYR A 36 -20.32 -29.27 2.92
CA TYR A 36 -19.75 -28.91 1.62
C TYR A 36 -18.38 -28.21 1.73
N CYS A 37 -17.95 -27.84 2.94
CA CYS A 37 -16.62 -27.28 3.17
C CYS A 37 -15.52 -28.36 3.21
N GLY A 38 -15.86 -29.65 3.14
CA GLY A 38 -14.89 -30.76 3.10
C GLY A 38 -13.96 -30.83 4.31
N GLY A 39 -14.32 -30.20 5.43
CA GLY A 39 -13.48 -30.08 6.62
C GLY A 39 -12.32 -29.07 6.49
N LEU A 40 -12.25 -28.28 5.42
CA LEU A 40 -11.21 -27.25 5.22
C LEU A 40 -11.52 -26.01 6.08
N PRO A 41 -10.63 -25.60 7.02
CA PRO A 41 -10.90 -24.47 7.91
C PRO A 41 -11.20 -23.16 7.18
N LEU A 42 -10.55 -22.90 6.05
CA LEU A 42 -10.78 -21.69 5.25
C LEU A 42 -12.20 -21.67 4.67
N ALA A 43 -12.67 -22.77 4.06
CA ALA A 43 -14.00 -22.84 3.48
C ALA A 43 -15.09 -22.62 4.54
N VAL A 44 -14.91 -23.21 5.72
CA VAL A 44 -15.79 -22.98 6.88
C VAL A 44 -15.79 -21.51 7.30
N LYS A 45 -14.60 -20.88 7.37
CA LYS A 45 -14.47 -19.45 7.72
C LYS A 45 -15.12 -18.53 6.70
N VAL A 46 -14.94 -18.81 5.41
CA VAL A 46 -15.50 -18.04 4.30
C VAL A 46 -17.02 -18.16 4.28
N LEU A 47 -17.57 -19.38 4.40
CA LEU A 47 -19.01 -19.61 4.53
C LEU A 47 -19.60 -18.89 5.74
N GLY A 48 -18.93 -18.98 6.90
CA GLY A 48 -19.34 -18.25 8.11
C GLY A 48 -19.31 -16.73 7.93
N GLY A 49 -18.29 -16.20 7.24
CA GLY A 49 -18.16 -14.77 6.94
C GLY A 49 -19.26 -14.26 6.00
N LEU A 50 -19.63 -15.05 5.00
CA LEU A 50 -20.75 -14.78 4.09
C LEU A 50 -22.08 -14.74 4.84
N LEU A 51 -22.37 -15.76 5.65
CA LEU A 51 -23.64 -15.90 6.36
C LEU A 51 -23.79 -14.95 7.56
N ALA A 52 -22.67 -14.43 8.10
CA ALA A 52 -22.70 -13.43 9.17
C ALA A 52 -23.45 -12.14 8.78
N LYS A 53 -23.51 -11.80 7.48
CA LYS A 53 -24.28 -10.64 6.95
C LYS A 53 -25.74 -10.94 6.60
N LYS A 54 -26.18 -12.19 6.75
CA LYS A 54 -27.53 -12.61 6.40
C LYS A 54 -28.36 -12.66 7.68
N HIS A 55 -29.43 -11.87 7.70
CA HIS A 55 -30.26 -11.65 8.89
C HIS A 55 -31.60 -12.38 8.81
N THR A 56 -31.90 -13.06 7.70
CA THR A 56 -33.17 -13.78 7.50
C THR A 56 -32.96 -15.24 7.09
N VAL A 57 -33.94 -16.10 7.41
CA VAL A 57 -33.93 -17.53 7.00
C VAL A 57 -33.98 -17.62 5.48
N LEU A 58 -34.67 -16.68 4.81
CA LEU A 58 -34.76 -16.65 3.35
C LEU A 58 -33.39 -16.42 2.70
N GLU A 59 -32.56 -15.53 3.26
CA GLU A 59 -31.19 -15.32 2.76
C GLU A 59 -30.31 -16.55 2.96
N TRP A 60 -30.43 -17.23 4.10
CA TRP A 60 -29.73 -18.49 4.35
C TRP A 60 -30.16 -19.58 3.35
N LYS A 61 -31.47 -19.72 3.12
CA LYS A 61 -32.02 -20.64 2.11
C LYS A 61 -31.52 -20.34 0.71
N ARG A 62 -31.35 -19.06 0.34
CA ARG A 62 -30.77 -18.68 -0.97
C ARG A 62 -29.32 -19.14 -1.09
N VAL A 63 -28.50 -18.93 -0.05
CA VAL A 63 -27.10 -19.40 -0.04
C VAL A 63 -27.05 -20.93 -0.13
N HIS A 64 -27.85 -21.62 0.69
CA HIS A 64 -27.96 -23.09 0.66
C HIS A 64 -28.38 -23.61 -0.72
N SER A 65 -29.46 -23.06 -1.30
CA SER A 65 -29.93 -23.44 -2.63
C SER A 65 -28.87 -23.18 -3.71
N ASN A 66 -28.13 -22.08 -3.63
CA ASN A 66 -27.03 -21.80 -4.57
C ASN A 66 -25.92 -22.85 -4.46
N ILE A 67 -25.58 -23.33 -3.25
CA ILE A 67 -24.63 -24.44 -3.07
C ILE A 67 -25.16 -25.71 -3.73
N VAL A 68 -26.40 -26.11 -3.41
CA VAL A 68 -27.01 -27.37 -3.86
C VAL A 68 -27.20 -27.40 -5.39
N THR A 69 -27.78 -26.35 -5.97
CA THR A 69 -28.06 -26.27 -7.42
C THR A 69 -26.81 -26.37 -8.27
N HIS A 70 -25.71 -25.75 -7.83
CA HIS A 70 -24.45 -25.80 -8.57
C HIS A 70 -23.74 -27.15 -8.40
N ILE A 71 -24.03 -27.91 -7.35
CA ILE A 71 -23.54 -29.28 -7.14
C ILE A 71 -24.21 -30.27 -8.09
N VAL A 72 -25.53 -30.21 -8.20
CA VAL A 72 -26.32 -31.16 -9.01
C VAL A 72 -26.15 -30.93 -10.52
N GLY A 73 -25.86 -29.71 -10.97
CA GLY A 73 -25.78 -29.35 -12.40
C GLY A 73 -24.50 -29.74 -13.17
N LYS A 74 -23.46 -30.31 -12.53
CA LYS A 74 -22.19 -30.70 -13.19
C LYS A 74 -21.63 -32.04 -12.68
N SER A 75 -22.47 -33.08 -12.61
CA SER A 75 -22.09 -34.44 -12.19
C SER A 75 -21.38 -35.23 -13.29
N GLY A 76 -20.25 -34.72 -13.79
CA GLY A 76 -19.49 -35.40 -14.83
C GLY A 76 -18.08 -34.85 -14.92
N LEU A 77 -17.27 -35.11 -13.90
CA LEU A 77 -15.81 -35.34 -13.92
C LEU A 77 -15.33 -35.41 -12.46
N SER A 78 -14.57 -36.45 -12.17
CA SER A 78 -14.05 -36.87 -10.87
C SER A 78 -13.23 -35.80 -10.13
N ASP A 79 -13.75 -35.30 -9.00
CA ASP A 79 -13.11 -35.10 -7.68
C ASP A 79 -14.09 -34.28 -6.78
N ASP A 80 -15.06 -34.96 -6.18
CA ASP A 80 -16.33 -34.37 -5.69
C ASP A 80 -16.16 -33.38 -4.50
N ASN A 81 -15.12 -33.58 -3.69
CA ASN A 81 -14.86 -32.76 -2.50
C ASN A 81 -14.11 -31.44 -2.83
N SER A 82 -13.20 -31.47 -3.80
CA SER A 82 -12.49 -30.26 -4.27
C SER A 82 -13.45 -29.29 -4.98
N ASN A 83 -14.38 -29.84 -5.75
CA ASN A 83 -15.40 -29.07 -6.47
C ASN A 83 -16.43 -28.42 -5.54
N SER A 84 -16.86 -29.09 -4.47
CA SER A 84 -17.76 -28.51 -3.46
C SER A 84 -17.09 -27.39 -2.66
N VAL A 85 -15.84 -27.56 -2.24
CA VAL A 85 -15.05 -26.52 -1.57
C VAL A 85 -14.88 -25.28 -2.44
N TYR A 86 -14.47 -25.45 -3.71
CA TYR A 86 -14.35 -24.34 -4.65
C TYR A 86 -15.66 -23.56 -4.80
N ARG A 87 -16.80 -24.27 -4.88
CA ARG A 87 -18.13 -23.65 -4.97
C ARG A 87 -18.47 -22.82 -3.74
N VAL A 88 -18.25 -23.36 -2.53
CA VAL A 88 -18.48 -22.62 -1.28
C VAL A 88 -17.66 -21.33 -1.25
N LEU A 89 -16.38 -21.41 -1.63
CA LEU A 89 -15.51 -20.23 -1.69
C LEU A 89 -15.98 -19.23 -2.76
N SER A 90 -16.34 -19.71 -3.94
CA SER A 90 -16.83 -18.88 -5.06
C SER A 90 -18.12 -18.14 -4.74
N LEU A 91 -19.00 -18.68 -3.89
CA LEU A 91 -20.23 -17.98 -3.50
C LEU A 91 -19.96 -16.68 -2.72
N SER A 92 -18.87 -16.66 -1.96
CA SER A 92 -18.48 -15.43 -1.25
C SER A 92 -18.08 -14.32 -2.19
N TYR A 93 -17.49 -14.66 -3.35
CA TYR A 93 -17.27 -13.74 -4.45
C TYR A 93 -18.57 -13.30 -5.11
N GLU A 94 -19.47 -14.24 -5.43
CA GLU A 94 -20.70 -13.90 -6.15
C GLU A 94 -21.62 -12.95 -5.40
N ASP A 95 -21.62 -13.03 -4.06
CA ASP A 95 -22.37 -12.16 -3.17
C ASP A 95 -21.74 -10.76 -2.96
N LEU A 96 -20.51 -10.52 -3.45
CA LEU A 96 -19.88 -9.20 -3.32
C LEU A 96 -20.59 -8.14 -4.17
N PRO A 97 -20.71 -6.90 -3.68
CA PRO A 97 -21.00 -5.74 -4.51
C PRO A 97 -19.96 -5.57 -5.63
N MET A 98 -20.36 -4.93 -6.73
CA MET A 98 -19.55 -4.83 -7.96
C MET A 98 -18.13 -4.25 -7.72
N GLN A 99 -18.02 -3.18 -6.93
CA GLN A 99 -16.72 -2.55 -6.62
C GLN A 99 -15.82 -3.48 -5.81
N LEU A 100 -16.38 -4.22 -4.85
CA LEU A 100 -15.65 -5.21 -4.06
C LEU A 100 -15.23 -6.43 -4.91
N LYS A 101 -16.06 -6.85 -5.86
CA LYS A 101 -15.67 -7.87 -6.86
C LYS A 101 -14.41 -7.42 -7.61
N HIS A 102 -14.40 -6.19 -8.12
CA HIS A 102 -13.22 -5.65 -8.79
C HIS A 102 -12.00 -5.50 -7.87
N CYS A 103 -12.17 -5.08 -6.62
CA CYS A 103 -11.08 -5.01 -5.63
C CYS A 103 -10.47 -6.40 -5.40
N PHE A 104 -11.31 -7.41 -5.20
CA PHE A 104 -10.91 -8.80 -5.04
C PHE A 104 -10.19 -9.34 -6.29
N LEU A 105 -10.79 -9.18 -7.48
CA LEU A 105 -10.16 -9.60 -8.74
C LEU A 105 -8.84 -8.90 -9.03
N TYR A 106 -8.64 -7.68 -8.51
CA TYR A 106 -7.36 -6.98 -8.62
C TYR A 106 -6.23 -7.75 -7.94
N LEU A 107 -6.52 -8.50 -6.86
CA LEU A 107 -5.51 -9.28 -6.15
C LEU A 107 -4.93 -10.41 -7.02
N ALA A 108 -5.62 -10.85 -8.07
CA ALA A 108 -5.08 -11.83 -9.01
C ALA A 108 -3.88 -11.32 -9.84
N HIS A 109 -3.53 -10.03 -9.75
CA HIS A 109 -2.30 -9.51 -10.35
C HIS A 109 -1.05 -10.00 -9.62
N PHE A 110 -1.15 -10.33 -8.33
CA PHE A 110 0.01 -10.63 -7.52
C PHE A 110 0.42 -12.12 -7.64
N PRO A 111 1.73 -12.42 -7.58
CA PRO A 111 2.21 -13.79 -7.50
C PRO A 111 1.63 -14.57 -6.32
N GLU A 112 1.81 -15.88 -6.34
CA GLU A 112 1.52 -16.74 -5.18
C GLU A 112 2.38 -16.32 -3.98
N ASP A 113 1.80 -16.41 -2.79
CA ASP A 113 2.41 -16.00 -1.51
C ASP A 113 2.94 -14.57 -1.39
N TYR A 114 2.59 -13.71 -2.34
CA TYR A 114 3.07 -12.33 -2.35
C TYR A 114 2.44 -11.52 -1.20
N LYS A 115 3.28 -10.95 -0.32
CA LYS A 115 2.85 -9.97 0.68
C LYS A 115 2.59 -8.62 0.01
N ILE A 116 1.32 -8.23 -0.07
CA ILE A 116 0.90 -7.02 -0.79
C ILE A 116 0.90 -5.84 0.18
N ASP A 117 1.71 -4.81 -0.10
CA ASP A 117 1.63 -3.53 0.63
C ASP A 117 0.27 -2.87 0.35
N VAL A 118 -0.51 -2.64 1.41
CA VAL A 118 -1.89 -2.16 1.25
C VAL A 118 -1.96 -0.71 0.78
N LYS A 119 -0.96 0.12 1.14
CA LYS A 119 -0.90 1.52 0.69
C LYS A 119 -0.72 1.57 -0.82
N ILE A 120 0.15 0.72 -1.36
CA ILE A 120 0.34 0.60 -2.81
C ILE A 120 -0.93 0.07 -3.48
N LEU A 121 -1.55 -0.97 -2.92
CA LEU A 121 -2.78 -1.57 -3.44
C LEU A 121 -3.93 -0.54 -3.55
N PHE A 122 -4.14 0.28 -2.54
CA PHE A 122 -5.21 1.30 -2.56
C PHE A 122 -4.95 2.36 -3.62
N ASN A 123 -3.69 2.74 -3.82
CA ASN A 123 -3.31 3.66 -4.89
C ASN A 123 -3.55 3.03 -6.28
N TYR A 124 -3.33 1.73 -6.46
CA TYR A 124 -3.72 1.04 -7.69
C TYR A 124 -5.24 1.08 -7.92
N TRP A 125 -6.05 0.79 -6.90
CA TRP A 125 -7.51 0.81 -7.01
C TRP A 125 -8.05 2.19 -7.38
N VAL A 126 -7.52 3.26 -6.78
CA VAL A 126 -7.88 4.65 -7.11
C VAL A 126 -7.43 5.02 -8.52
N ALA A 127 -6.20 4.69 -8.90
CA ALA A 127 -5.66 5.02 -10.22
C ALA A 127 -6.40 4.30 -11.36
N GLU A 128 -6.87 3.09 -11.13
CA GLU A 128 -7.76 2.38 -12.05
C GLU A 128 -9.17 2.99 -12.11
N GLY A 129 -9.60 3.64 -11.03
CA GLY A 129 -10.96 4.12 -10.81
C GLY A 129 -11.91 3.00 -10.39
N ILE A 130 -11.39 1.97 -9.70
CA ILE A 130 -12.21 0.92 -9.07
C ILE A 130 -12.90 1.49 -7.84
N ILE A 131 -12.14 2.25 -7.05
CA ILE A 131 -12.65 3.02 -5.91
C ILE A 131 -12.44 4.50 -6.19
N THR A 132 -13.33 5.32 -5.65
CA THR A 132 -13.21 6.77 -5.63
C THR A 132 -13.11 7.20 -4.18
N PRO A 133 -12.10 8.01 -3.79
CA PRO A 133 -12.10 8.63 -2.46
C PRO A 133 -13.43 9.37 -2.27
N PHE A 134 -14.08 9.23 -1.10
CA PHE A 134 -15.36 9.89 -0.90
C PHE A 134 -15.18 11.41 -0.98
N HIS A 135 -16.21 12.11 -1.45
CA HIS A 135 -16.19 13.58 -1.61
C HIS A 135 -16.16 14.36 -0.28
N ASP A 136 -16.10 13.66 0.86
CA ASP A 136 -16.20 14.19 2.23
C ASP A 136 -14.85 14.51 2.90
N GLY A 137 -13.73 14.35 2.18
CA GLY A 137 -12.39 14.58 2.72
C GLY A 137 -11.68 13.34 3.25
N SER A 138 -12.27 12.15 3.08
CA SER A 138 -11.57 10.87 3.34
C SER A 138 -10.34 10.68 2.46
N THR A 139 -9.28 10.10 3.04
CA THR A 139 -8.03 9.82 2.31
C THR A 139 -8.17 8.56 1.44
N ILE A 140 -7.20 8.36 0.54
CA ILE A 140 -7.07 7.10 -0.21
C ILE A 140 -6.96 5.91 0.74
N GLN A 141 -6.27 6.11 1.88
CA GLN A 141 -6.07 5.07 2.89
C GLN A 141 -7.39 4.67 3.53
N ASP A 142 -8.16 5.63 4.05
CA ASP A 142 -9.43 5.35 4.75
C ASP A 142 -10.42 4.64 3.83
N SER A 143 -10.52 5.12 2.59
CA SER A 143 -11.39 4.51 1.58
C SER A 143 -10.95 3.08 1.27
N GLY A 144 -9.66 2.86 1.03
CA GLY A 144 -9.10 1.54 0.72
C GLY A 144 -9.24 0.54 1.87
N GLU A 145 -8.99 0.98 3.11
CA GLU A 145 -9.11 0.17 4.32
C GLU A 145 -10.54 -0.35 4.47
N SER A 146 -11.56 0.48 4.28
CA SER A 146 -12.97 0.04 4.35
C SER A 146 -13.31 -1.10 3.37
N TYR A 147 -12.79 -1.03 2.13
CA TYR A 147 -12.98 -2.11 1.15
C TYR A 147 -12.20 -3.37 1.54
N LEU A 148 -10.97 -3.23 2.02
CA LEU A 148 -10.13 -4.36 2.45
C LEU A 148 -10.72 -5.05 3.69
N GLU A 149 -11.19 -4.28 4.66
CA GLU A 149 -11.85 -4.77 5.87
C GLU A 149 -13.06 -5.64 5.54
N GLU A 150 -13.86 -5.30 4.53
CA GLU A 150 -14.98 -6.15 4.14
C GLU A 150 -14.53 -7.50 3.55
N LEU A 151 -13.42 -7.53 2.78
CA LEU A 151 -12.83 -8.77 2.27
C LEU A 151 -12.26 -9.63 3.41
N VAL A 152 -11.60 -9.01 4.39
CA VAL A 152 -11.11 -9.65 5.61
C VAL A 152 -12.27 -10.17 6.46
N ARG A 153 -13.33 -9.38 6.60
CA ARG A 153 -14.55 -9.76 7.31
C ARG A 153 -15.23 -10.96 6.62
N ARG A 154 -15.09 -11.14 5.32
CA ARG A 154 -15.55 -12.35 4.62
C ARG A 154 -14.53 -13.51 4.64
N ASN A 155 -13.41 -13.35 5.35
CA ASN A 155 -12.28 -14.29 5.39
C ASN A 155 -11.70 -14.62 4.00
N MET A 156 -11.83 -13.71 3.03
CA MET A 156 -11.32 -13.89 1.66
C MET A 156 -9.85 -13.46 1.54
N VAL A 157 -9.40 -12.58 2.43
CA VAL A 157 -8.05 -12.02 2.49
C VAL A 157 -7.58 -12.06 3.94
N VAL A 158 -6.29 -12.30 4.15
CA VAL A 158 -5.61 -12.22 5.44
C VAL A 158 -4.79 -10.93 5.48
N VAL A 159 -4.73 -10.30 6.65
CA VAL A 159 -3.96 -9.07 6.87
C VAL A 159 -2.90 -9.28 7.94
N GLU A 160 -1.80 -8.56 7.78
CA GLU A 160 -0.72 -8.44 8.74
C GLU A 160 -0.69 -6.99 9.23
N GLU A 161 -0.88 -6.80 10.53
CA GLU A 161 -0.83 -5.50 11.17
C GLU A 161 0.61 -5.19 11.59
N SER A 162 0.98 -3.92 11.45
CA SER A 162 2.24 -3.42 11.98
C SER A 162 2.25 -3.55 13.51
N TYR A 163 3.24 -4.26 14.04
CA TYR A 163 3.40 -4.43 15.50
C TYR A 163 3.54 -3.08 16.23
N LEU A 164 4.04 -2.05 15.56
CA LEU A 164 4.26 -0.73 16.14
C LEU A 164 2.99 0.13 16.09
N THR A 165 2.37 0.23 14.91
CA THR A 165 1.30 1.21 14.67
C THR A 165 -0.11 0.63 14.79
N SER A 166 -0.22 -0.71 14.88
CA SER A 166 -1.48 -1.46 14.81
C SER A 166 -2.31 -1.15 13.55
N ARG A 167 -1.71 -0.54 12.52
CA ARG A 167 -2.33 -0.34 11.21
C ARG A 167 -2.07 -1.55 10.32
N ILE A 168 -2.99 -1.84 9.42
CA ILE A 168 -2.81 -2.89 8.40
C ILE A 168 -1.68 -2.46 7.47
N GLU A 169 -0.63 -3.29 7.38
CA GLU A 169 0.55 -3.00 6.56
C GLU A 169 0.56 -3.85 5.29
N TYR A 170 0.28 -5.14 5.46
CA TYR A 170 0.26 -6.10 4.35
C TYR A 170 -1.05 -6.87 4.31
N CYS A 171 -1.42 -7.30 3.11
CA CYS A 171 -2.46 -8.30 2.92
C CYS A 171 -1.99 -9.42 1.99
N GLN A 172 -2.61 -10.59 2.13
CA GLN A 172 -2.31 -11.78 1.35
C GLN A 172 -3.58 -12.60 1.12
N MET A 173 -3.70 -13.22 -0.04
CA MET A 173 -4.75 -14.20 -0.30
C MET A 173 -4.27 -15.60 0.10
N HIS A 174 -5.16 -16.36 0.73
CA HIS A 174 -4.93 -17.79 0.92
C HIS A 174 -5.01 -18.52 -0.44
N ASP A 175 -4.19 -19.54 -0.67
CA ASP A 175 -4.04 -20.26 -1.95
C ASP A 175 -5.36 -20.67 -2.60
N MET A 176 -6.27 -21.29 -1.84
CA MET A 176 -7.59 -21.69 -2.37
C MET A 176 -8.46 -20.49 -2.77
N MET A 177 -8.38 -19.36 -2.05
CA MET A 177 -9.07 -18.12 -2.43
C MET A 177 -8.41 -17.47 -3.64
N ARG A 178 -7.09 -17.60 -3.78
CA ARG A 178 -6.35 -17.15 -4.95
C ARG A 178 -6.76 -17.92 -6.20
N GLU A 179 -6.97 -19.23 -6.12
CA GLU A 179 -7.49 -20.04 -7.23
C GLU A 179 -8.89 -19.59 -7.67
N VAL A 180 -9.79 -19.31 -6.71
CA VAL A 180 -11.10 -18.69 -7.01
C VAL A 180 -10.93 -17.33 -7.69
N CYS A 181 -10.04 -16.48 -7.17
CA CYS A 181 -9.75 -15.16 -7.73
C CYS A 181 -9.26 -15.24 -9.18
N LEU A 182 -8.32 -16.15 -9.47
CA LEU A 182 -7.78 -16.37 -10.80
C LEU A 182 -8.81 -16.93 -11.77
N SER A 183 -9.62 -17.91 -11.34
CA SER A 183 -10.70 -18.46 -12.17
C SER A 183 -11.71 -17.38 -12.53
N LYS A 184 -12.17 -16.60 -11.55
CA LYS A 184 -13.13 -15.51 -11.77
C LYS A 184 -12.56 -14.38 -12.62
N ALA A 185 -11.30 -14.03 -12.42
CA ALA A 185 -10.61 -13.06 -13.26
C ALA A 185 -10.54 -13.53 -14.73
N LYS A 186 -10.35 -14.84 -14.96
CA LYS A 186 -10.36 -15.43 -16.30
C LYS A 186 -11.77 -15.45 -16.91
N GLU A 187 -12.78 -15.84 -16.15
CA GLU A 187 -14.19 -15.83 -16.56
C GLU A 187 -14.64 -14.43 -17.01
N GLU A 188 -14.23 -13.38 -16.29
CA GLU A 188 -14.58 -11.99 -16.58
C GLU A 188 -13.59 -11.28 -17.54
N ASN A 189 -12.56 -11.98 -18.00
CA ASN A 189 -11.46 -11.39 -18.79
C ASN A 189 -10.84 -10.14 -18.12
N PHE A 190 -10.78 -10.16 -16.78
CA PHE A 190 -10.43 -9.02 -15.93
C PHE A 190 -8.96 -8.60 -16.05
N LEU A 191 -8.06 -9.58 -16.19
CA LEU A 191 -6.63 -9.38 -16.42
C LEU A 191 -6.06 -10.43 -17.37
N GLN A 192 -4.97 -10.08 -18.04
CA GLN A 192 -4.18 -11.01 -18.84
C GLN A 192 -2.77 -11.13 -18.26
N VAL A 193 -2.41 -12.36 -17.91
CA VAL A 193 -1.05 -12.71 -17.48
C VAL A 193 -0.21 -12.99 -18.71
N VAL A 194 0.88 -12.23 -18.87
CA VAL A 194 1.86 -12.43 -19.94
C VAL A 194 3.08 -13.11 -19.34
N LYS A 195 3.29 -14.37 -19.73
CA LYS A 195 4.49 -15.15 -19.38
C LYS A 195 5.39 -15.25 -20.62
N VAL A 196 6.71 -15.21 -20.42
CA VAL A 196 7.66 -15.53 -21.50
C VAL A 196 7.63 -17.04 -21.75
N PRO A 197 7.65 -17.49 -23.01
CA PRO A 197 7.78 -18.91 -23.32
C PRO A 197 9.12 -19.42 -22.80
N THR A 198 9.10 -20.40 -21.89
CA THR A 198 10.27 -21.25 -21.65
C THR A 198 10.42 -22.24 -22.81
N ALA A 199 11.63 -22.73 -23.07
CA ALA A 199 11.93 -23.66 -24.16
C ALA A 199 11.09 -24.95 -24.17
N THR A 200 10.40 -25.26 -23.06
CA THR A 200 9.51 -26.41 -22.88
C THR A 200 8.02 -26.08 -23.03
N SER A 201 7.63 -24.81 -23.18
CA SER A 201 6.23 -24.39 -23.32
C SER A 201 5.88 -24.13 -24.79
N THR A 202 5.42 -25.16 -25.49
CA THR A 202 4.97 -25.12 -26.90
C THR A 202 3.62 -24.42 -27.11
N THR A 203 3.02 -23.79 -26.10
CA THR A 203 1.76 -23.06 -26.23
C THR A 203 1.95 -21.56 -26.06
N ILE A 204 2.74 -20.96 -26.95
CA ILE A 204 2.67 -19.52 -27.16
C ILE A 204 1.34 -19.24 -27.87
N ASN A 205 0.37 -18.72 -27.11
CA ASN A 205 -0.72 -17.92 -27.65
C ASN A 205 -0.17 -16.58 -28.20
N ALA A 206 0.83 -16.66 -29.08
CA ALA A 206 1.56 -15.54 -29.67
C ALA A 206 0.63 -14.60 -30.45
N LYS A 207 -0.52 -15.13 -30.86
CA LYS A 207 -1.55 -14.47 -31.66
C LYS A 207 -2.82 -14.09 -30.90
N SER A 208 -2.91 -14.32 -29.59
CA SER A 208 -4.04 -13.80 -28.82
C SER A 208 -3.92 -12.28 -28.73
N HIS A 209 -4.86 -11.58 -29.37
CA HIS A 209 -5.09 -10.16 -29.14
C HIS A 209 -5.38 -9.97 -27.65
N CYS A 210 -4.72 -8.99 -27.04
CA CYS A 210 -5.02 -8.60 -25.67
C CYS A 210 -6.40 -7.96 -25.65
N THR A 211 -7.40 -8.70 -25.17
CA THR A 211 -8.77 -8.21 -25.00
C THR A 211 -8.97 -7.56 -23.63
N SER A 212 -8.13 -7.91 -22.65
CA SER A 212 -8.20 -7.35 -21.30
C SER A 212 -7.65 -5.93 -21.25
N ARG A 213 -8.12 -5.17 -20.24
CA ARG A 213 -7.63 -3.82 -19.93
C ARG A 213 -6.47 -3.84 -18.94
N ARG A 214 -6.11 -4.99 -18.37
CA ARG A 214 -5.05 -5.11 -17.37
C ARG A 214 -4.04 -6.17 -17.78
N LEU A 215 -2.78 -5.81 -17.69
CA LEU A 215 -1.66 -6.62 -18.09
C LEU A 215 -0.74 -6.85 -16.90
N VAL A 216 -0.36 -8.11 -16.69
CA VAL A 216 0.61 -8.46 -15.66
C VAL A 216 1.74 -9.27 -16.28
N LEU A 217 2.96 -8.86 -15.99
CA LEU A 217 4.19 -9.46 -16.51
C LEU A 217 4.91 -10.14 -15.34
N HIS A 218 4.90 -11.47 -15.29
CA HIS A 218 5.59 -12.25 -14.23
C HIS A 218 7.04 -12.60 -14.61
N SER A 219 7.62 -11.90 -15.58
CA SER A 219 9.01 -12.06 -15.99
C SER A 219 9.49 -10.79 -16.68
N GLY A 220 10.63 -10.25 -16.25
CA GLY A 220 11.24 -9.05 -16.85
C GLY A 220 11.48 -9.17 -18.36
N ASN A 221 11.73 -10.37 -18.87
CA ASN A 221 11.90 -10.63 -20.31
C ASN A 221 10.61 -10.34 -21.12
N ALA A 222 9.44 -10.38 -20.49
CA ALA A 222 8.16 -10.07 -21.13
C ALA A 222 7.98 -8.56 -21.37
N LEU A 223 8.80 -7.71 -20.75
CA LEU A 223 8.70 -6.26 -20.90
C LEU A 223 8.99 -5.80 -22.34
N HIS A 224 9.85 -6.54 -23.05
CA HIS A 224 10.07 -6.33 -24.49
C HIS A 224 8.79 -6.57 -25.31
N MET A 225 7.90 -7.47 -24.87
CA MET A 225 6.66 -7.78 -25.58
C MET A 225 5.64 -6.65 -25.54
N LEU A 226 5.71 -5.73 -24.56
CA LEU A 226 4.81 -4.57 -24.50
C LEU A 226 4.96 -3.66 -25.72
N GLY A 227 6.17 -3.55 -26.29
CA GLY A 227 6.44 -2.76 -27.48
C GLY A 227 6.12 -3.47 -28.80
N HIS A 228 5.77 -4.75 -28.76
CA HIS A 228 5.49 -5.56 -29.96
C HIS A 228 3.99 -5.78 -30.23
N LYS A 229 3.12 -5.52 -29.25
CA LYS A 229 1.67 -5.70 -29.38
C LYS A 229 0.94 -4.36 -29.28
N ASP A 230 -0.03 -4.15 -30.18
CA ASP A 230 -0.89 -2.97 -30.17
C ASP A 230 -1.94 -3.06 -29.05
N ASN A 231 -1.53 -2.75 -27.82
CA ASN A 231 -2.33 -2.87 -26.60
C ASN A 231 -3.13 -1.59 -26.30
N LYS A 232 -3.80 -1.03 -27.31
CA LYS A 232 -4.53 0.26 -27.24
C LYS A 232 -5.57 0.36 -26.12
N LYS A 233 -6.10 -0.77 -25.65
CA LYS A 233 -7.14 -0.82 -24.60
C LYS A 233 -6.58 -0.98 -23.19
N ALA A 234 -5.28 -1.23 -23.04
CA ALA A 234 -4.65 -1.45 -21.74
C ALA A 234 -4.70 -0.17 -20.89
N ARG A 235 -5.04 -0.35 -19.62
CA ARG A 235 -5.17 0.67 -18.58
C ARG A 235 -4.24 0.41 -17.40
N SER A 236 -3.80 -0.82 -17.19
CA SER A 236 -2.80 -1.15 -16.17
C SER A 236 -1.76 -2.12 -16.70
N VAL A 237 -0.52 -1.85 -16.32
CA VAL A 237 0.64 -2.72 -16.51
C VAL A 237 1.38 -2.82 -15.18
N LEU A 238 1.41 -4.02 -14.60
CA LEU A 238 2.21 -4.36 -13.43
C LEU A 238 3.29 -5.38 -13.81
N ILE A 239 4.47 -5.25 -13.20
CA ILE A 239 5.63 -6.10 -13.48
C ILE A 239 6.12 -6.74 -12.18
N PHE A 240 6.29 -8.05 -12.21
CA PHE A 240 6.83 -8.85 -11.12
C PHE A 240 7.94 -9.76 -11.66
N GLY A 241 8.89 -10.15 -10.81
CA GLY A 241 9.98 -11.05 -11.20
C GLY A 241 10.89 -10.46 -12.28
N VAL A 242 11.34 -9.21 -12.07
CA VAL A 242 12.30 -8.56 -12.96
C VAL A 242 13.66 -9.23 -12.77
N GLU A 243 14.19 -9.83 -13.85
CA GLU A 243 15.59 -10.29 -13.92
C GLU A 243 16.52 -9.08 -14.12
N GLU A 244 17.80 -9.17 -13.74
CA GLU A 244 18.82 -8.10 -13.83
C GLU A 244 19.15 -7.61 -15.26
N LYS A 245 18.41 -8.03 -16.28
CA LYS A 245 18.65 -7.61 -17.66
C LYS A 245 18.15 -6.20 -17.90
N PHE A 246 18.97 -5.39 -18.57
CA PHE A 246 18.59 -4.05 -18.98
C PHE A 246 17.48 -4.09 -20.03
N TRP A 247 16.39 -3.40 -19.75
CA TRP A 247 15.30 -3.16 -20.67
C TRP A 247 15.66 -2.05 -21.65
N LYS A 248 15.51 -2.36 -22.94
CA LYS A 248 15.56 -1.39 -24.03
C LYS A 248 14.14 -0.96 -24.42
N PRO A 249 13.58 0.10 -23.83
CA PRO A 249 12.24 0.54 -24.18
C PRO A 249 12.21 1.09 -25.62
N ARG A 250 11.27 0.60 -26.43
CA ARG A 250 10.89 1.25 -27.70
C ARG A 250 9.97 2.47 -27.48
N GLY A 251 9.51 2.66 -26.24
CA GLY A 251 8.58 3.70 -25.82
C GLY A 251 7.21 3.14 -25.41
N PHE A 252 6.29 4.02 -25.03
CA PHE A 252 4.97 3.66 -24.52
C PHE A 252 3.82 3.94 -25.51
N GLN A 253 4.13 4.20 -26.79
CA GLN A 253 3.14 4.63 -27.79
C GLN A 253 2.02 3.61 -28.04
N CYS A 254 2.25 2.33 -27.71
CA CYS A 254 1.26 1.25 -27.85
C CYS A 254 0.26 1.17 -26.68
N LEU A 255 0.37 2.04 -25.66
CA LEU A 255 -0.43 2.01 -24.43
C LEU A 255 -1.12 3.36 -24.13
N PRO A 256 -1.82 4.00 -25.10
CA PRO A 256 -2.30 5.38 -24.97
C PRO A 256 -3.30 5.61 -23.83
N LEU A 257 -4.02 4.56 -23.39
CA LEU A 257 -5.05 4.66 -22.34
C LEU A 257 -4.56 4.25 -20.94
N LEU A 258 -3.25 4.12 -20.77
CA LEU A 258 -2.67 3.63 -19.52
C LEU A 258 -2.93 4.60 -18.36
N ARG A 259 -3.35 4.03 -17.23
CA ARG A 259 -3.62 4.71 -15.95
C ARG A 259 -2.66 4.26 -14.86
N VAL A 260 -2.29 2.97 -14.85
CA VAL A 260 -1.34 2.40 -13.88
C VAL A 260 -0.14 1.84 -14.62
N LEU A 261 1.05 2.31 -14.24
CA LEU A 261 2.31 1.81 -14.74
C LEU A 261 3.27 1.61 -13.57
N ASP A 262 3.50 0.35 -13.23
CA ASP A 262 4.50 -0.01 -12.22
C ASP A 262 5.75 -0.58 -12.90
N LEU A 263 6.84 0.19 -12.84
CA LEU A 263 8.16 -0.16 -13.37
C LEU A 263 9.16 -0.39 -12.23
N SER A 264 8.68 -0.82 -11.06
CA SER A 264 9.54 -1.11 -9.93
C SER A 264 10.57 -2.18 -10.30
N TYR A 265 11.80 -2.01 -9.82
CA TYR A 265 12.97 -2.87 -10.07
C TYR A 265 13.46 -2.95 -11.53
N VAL A 266 12.80 -2.26 -12.48
CA VAL A 266 13.19 -2.29 -13.90
C VAL A 266 14.53 -1.58 -14.12
N GLN A 267 15.49 -2.28 -14.75
CA GLN A 267 16.78 -1.72 -15.13
C GLN A 267 16.69 -1.15 -16.55
N PHE A 268 16.95 0.14 -16.75
CA PHE A 268 16.83 0.77 -18.08
C PHE A 268 18.19 0.79 -18.77
N GLU A 269 18.24 0.32 -20.02
CA GLU A 269 19.46 0.43 -20.84
C GLU A 269 19.82 1.91 -21.01
N GLY A 270 21.06 2.27 -20.64
CA GLY A 270 21.53 3.65 -20.64
C GLY A 270 20.95 4.54 -19.52
N GLY A 271 20.14 3.98 -18.61
CA GLY A 271 19.63 4.66 -17.42
C GLY A 271 18.63 5.80 -17.70
N LYS A 272 17.99 5.83 -18.87
CA LYS A 272 17.06 6.90 -19.27
C LYS A 272 15.63 6.39 -19.32
N LEU A 273 14.71 7.09 -18.66
CA LEU A 273 13.29 6.89 -18.88
C LEU A 273 12.89 7.50 -20.26
N PRO A 274 12.21 6.77 -21.15
CA PRO A 274 11.83 7.27 -22.47
C PRO A 274 10.96 8.52 -22.42
N SER A 275 11.19 9.47 -23.33
CA SER A 275 10.37 10.68 -23.42
C SER A 275 8.90 10.41 -23.75
N SER A 276 8.58 9.28 -24.40
CA SER A 276 7.21 8.87 -24.67
C SER A 276 6.39 8.54 -23.42
N ILE A 277 6.99 8.52 -22.21
CA ILE A 277 6.23 8.50 -20.97
C ILE A 277 5.24 9.67 -20.91
N GLY A 278 5.62 10.84 -21.45
CA GLY A 278 4.76 12.03 -21.48
C GLY A 278 3.59 11.95 -22.46
N ASP A 279 3.50 10.90 -23.27
CA ASP A 279 2.36 10.63 -24.16
C ASP A 279 1.22 9.95 -23.39
N LEU A 280 1.50 9.37 -22.21
CA LEU A 280 0.53 8.70 -21.35
C LEU A 280 -0.30 9.69 -20.53
N ILE A 281 -1.00 10.59 -21.20
CA ILE A 281 -1.75 11.69 -20.56
C ILE A 281 -2.86 11.23 -19.60
N HIS A 282 -3.27 9.95 -19.67
CA HIS A 282 -4.24 9.34 -18.78
C HIS A 282 -3.62 8.69 -17.53
N LEU A 283 -2.29 8.72 -17.40
CA LEU A 283 -1.58 8.06 -16.32
C LEU A 283 -1.90 8.71 -14.98
N ARG A 284 -2.21 7.87 -13.99
CA ARG A 284 -2.58 8.23 -12.62
C ARG A 284 -1.62 7.66 -11.58
N PHE A 285 -0.94 6.56 -11.91
CA PHE A 285 0.05 5.93 -11.06
C PHE A 285 1.31 5.62 -11.86
N LEU A 286 2.45 6.10 -11.37
CA LEU A 286 3.78 5.76 -11.86
C LEU A 286 4.71 5.42 -10.70
N SER A 287 5.25 4.20 -10.70
CA SER A 287 6.33 3.80 -9.78
C SER A 287 7.61 3.44 -10.54
N LEU A 288 8.72 4.02 -10.08
CA LEU A 288 10.09 3.68 -10.46
C LEU A 288 10.87 3.16 -9.23
N TYR A 289 10.17 2.57 -8.26
CA TYR A 289 10.79 2.10 -7.02
C TYR A 289 11.92 1.10 -7.32
N GLU A 290 13.13 1.34 -6.81
CA GLU A 290 14.33 0.53 -7.07
C GLU A 290 14.66 0.34 -8.57
N ALA A 291 14.11 1.17 -9.46
CA ALA A 291 14.42 1.10 -10.88
C ALA A 291 15.82 1.65 -11.18
N GLY A 292 16.49 1.09 -12.19
CA GLY A 292 17.79 1.56 -12.68
C GLY A 292 17.66 2.78 -13.61
N VAL A 293 17.20 3.91 -13.08
CA VAL A 293 16.99 5.16 -13.84
C VAL A 293 17.80 6.31 -13.25
N SER A 294 18.64 6.94 -14.08
CA SER A 294 19.41 8.13 -13.72
C SER A 294 18.91 9.42 -14.36
N HIS A 295 18.08 9.35 -15.42
CA HIS A 295 17.58 10.54 -16.12
C HIS A 295 16.08 10.46 -16.38
N LEU A 296 15.36 11.46 -15.88
CA LEU A 296 13.94 11.66 -16.15
C LEU A 296 13.74 12.68 -17.29
N PRO A 297 12.81 12.43 -18.24
CA PRO A 297 12.57 13.32 -19.37
C PRO A 297 11.69 14.52 -18.99
N SER A 298 11.87 15.65 -19.68
CA SER A 298 11.05 16.85 -19.47
C SER A 298 9.59 16.68 -19.91
N SER A 299 9.28 15.66 -20.71
CA SER A 299 7.91 15.31 -21.12
C SER A 299 7.05 14.81 -19.96
N LEU A 300 7.63 14.46 -18.80
CA LEU A 300 6.86 14.16 -17.57
C LEU A 300 5.88 15.28 -17.21
N ARG A 301 6.15 16.54 -17.58
CA ARG A 301 5.23 17.67 -17.39
C ARG A 301 3.83 17.46 -17.97
N ASN A 302 3.67 16.55 -18.92
CA ASN A 302 2.40 16.29 -19.60
C ASN A 302 1.46 15.41 -18.75
N LEU A 303 1.97 14.75 -17.71
CA LEU A 303 1.21 13.82 -16.86
C LEU A 303 0.35 14.56 -15.83
N LYS A 304 -0.59 15.37 -16.30
CA LYS A 304 -1.38 16.28 -15.46
C LYS A 304 -2.41 15.56 -14.56
N LEU A 305 -2.79 14.33 -14.91
CA LEU A 305 -3.75 13.51 -14.14
C LEU A 305 -3.06 12.56 -13.13
N LEU A 306 -1.75 12.69 -12.96
CA LEU A 306 -0.97 11.80 -12.10
C LEU A 306 -1.31 12.05 -10.62
N LEU A 307 -1.69 10.98 -9.91
CA LEU A 307 -2.04 11.00 -8.49
C LEU A 307 -0.90 10.46 -7.62
N TYR A 308 -0.19 9.45 -8.12
CA TYR A 308 0.89 8.77 -7.41
C TYR A 308 2.16 8.74 -8.26
N LEU A 309 3.25 9.30 -7.72
CA LEU A 309 4.57 9.29 -8.34
C LEU A 309 5.64 8.84 -7.34
N ASN A 310 6.24 7.67 -7.61
CA ASN A 310 7.37 7.17 -6.84
C ASN A 310 8.66 7.22 -7.68
N LEU A 311 9.56 8.13 -7.32
CA LEU A 311 10.91 8.28 -7.90
C LEU A 311 12.01 7.76 -6.96
N GLY A 312 11.66 6.91 -6.00
CA GLY A 312 12.61 6.21 -5.14
C GLY A 312 13.37 5.11 -5.88
N VAL A 313 14.19 5.49 -6.87
CA VAL A 313 15.01 4.60 -7.68
C VAL A 313 16.09 3.88 -6.86
N ALA A 314 16.81 2.95 -7.50
CA ALA A 314 17.86 2.16 -6.86
C ALA A 314 18.86 3.03 -6.08
N ASP A 315 19.11 2.63 -4.83
CA ASP A 315 20.07 3.29 -3.97
C ASP A 315 21.45 3.36 -4.67
N ARG A 316 22.15 4.50 -4.53
CA ARG A 316 23.45 4.89 -5.18
C ARG A 316 23.36 5.55 -6.55
N LEU A 317 22.20 5.61 -7.20
CA LEU A 317 22.05 6.37 -8.44
C LEU A 317 21.82 7.87 -8.18
N LEU A 318 22.54 8.71 -8.91
CA LEU A 318 22.32 10.15 -8.94
C LEU A 318 21.27 10.45 -10.03
N VAL A 319 20.08 10.90 -9.62
CA VAL A 319 18.97 11.10 -10.56
C VAL A 319 18.86 12.55 -11.01
N HIS A 320 18.94 12.77 -12.31
CA HIS A 320 18.58 14.05 -12.92
C HIS A 320 17.05 14.17 -13.03
N VAL A 321 16.46 14.96 -12.14
CA VAL A 321 15.03 15.30 -12.15
C VAL A 321 14.84 16.68 -12.80
N PRO A 322 14.16 16.78 -13.95
CA PRO A 322 13.85 18.08 -14.55
C PRO A 322 12.84 18.83 -13.68
N ASN A 323 12.89 20.17 -13.69
CA ASN A 323 12.00 21.01 -12.90
C ASN A 323 10.59 21.12 -13.52
N VAL A 324 9.87 20.00 -13.55
CA VAL A 324 8.56 19.85 -14.20
C VAL A 324 7.47 19.34 -13.26
N LEU A 325 7.82 18.93 -12.04
CA LEU A 325 6.88 18.32 -11.10
C LEU A 325 5.73 19.26 -10.72
N LYS A 326 5.97 20.58 -10.64
CA LYS A 326 4.94 21.62 -10.40
C LYS A 326 3.75 21.59 -11.37
N GLU A 327 3.91 20.99 -12.55
CA GLU A 327 2.84 20.90 -13.55
C GLU A 327 1.83 19.78 -13.23
N MET A 328 2.13 18.90 -12.26
CA MET A 328 1.31 17.75 -11.85
C MET A 328 0.40 18.11 -10.66
N GLN A 329 -0.55 19.02 -10.86
CA GLN A 329 -1.35 19.59 -9.76
C GLN A 329 -2.32 18.61 -9.08
N GLU A 330 -2.62 17.47 -9.72
CA GLU A 330 -3.46 16.41 -9.15
C GLU A 330 -2.68 15.45 -8.24
N LEU A 331 -1.36 15.63 -8.11
CA LEU A 331 -0.50 14.70 -7.38
C LEU A 331 -0.84 14.70 -5.88
N ARG A 332 -1.06 13.51 -5.33
CA ARG A 332 -1.36 13.25 -3.92
C ARG A 332 -0.22 12.55 -3.20
N TYR A 333 0.52 11.70 -3.91
CA TYR A 333 1.71 11.03 -3.38
C TYR A 333 2.93 11.34 -4.23
N LEU A 334 3.99 11.85 -3.59
CA LEU A 334 5.30 12.06 -4.20
C LEU A 334 6.40 11.48 -3.32
N ARG A 335 7.16 10.55 -3.88
CA ARG A 335 8.46 10.13 -3.33
C ARG A 335 9.58 10.62 -4.24
N LEU A 336 10.45 11.47 -3.74
CA LEU A 336 11.60 11.97 -4.48
C LEU A 336 12.78 10.98 -4.43
N PRO A 337 13.73 11.07 -5.38
CA PRO A 337 14.99 10.33 -5.27
C PRO A 337 15.77 10.79 -4.04
N ARG A 338 16.44 9.85 -3.35
CA ARG A 338 17.31 10.19 -2.21
C ARG A 338 18.54 11.01 -2.62
N SER A 339 19.04 10.79 -3.84
CA SER A 339 20.26 11.41 -4.35
C SER A 339 20.02 12.08 -5.70
N MET A 340 20.26 13.39 -5.75
CA MET A 340 20.16 14.21 -6.96
C MET A 340 21.42 15.08 -7.14
N PRO A 341 21.77 15.50 -8.37
CA PRO A 341 22.88 16.41 -8.59
C PRO A 341 22.75 17.68 -7.74
N ALA A 342 23.86 18.19 -7.20
CA ALA A 342 23.83 19.34 -6.28
C ALA A 342 23.17 20.60 -6.88
N LYS A 343 23.28 20.78 -8.20
CA LYS A 343 22.66 21.88 -8.96
C LYS A 343 21.15 21.75 -9.14
N THR A 344 20.56 20.61 -8.83
CA THR A 344 19.12 20.38 -9.00
C THR A 344 18.36 21.18 -7.96
N LYS A 345 17.51 22.09 -8.44
CA LYS A 345 16.54 22.84 -7.63
C LYS A 345 15.15 22.63 -8.21
N LEU A 346 14.26 22.08 -7.39
CA LEU A 346 12.88 21.74 -7.71
C LEU A 346 11.97 22.84 -7.18
N LYS A 347 10.97 23.20 -7.97
CA LYS A 347 9.84 24.02 -7.55
C LYS A 347 8.65 23.09 -7.32
N LEU A 348 8.19 23.01 -6.08
CA LEU A 348 7.10 22.12 -5.68
C LEU A 348 5.86 22.87 -5.18
N GLY A 349 5.92 24.19 -4.99
CA GLY A 349 4.87 24.97 -4.34
C GLY A 349 3.49 24.96 -5.01
N ASP A 350 3.36 24.47 -6.25
CA ASP A 350 2.07 24.32 -6.95
C ASP A 350 1.40 22.95 -6.70
N LEU A 351 2.04 22.04 -5.97
CA LEU A 351 1.51 20.73 -5.61
C LEU A 351 0.57 20.81 -4.39
N VAL A 352 -0.49 21.61 -4.51
CA VAL A 352 -1.40 21.94 -3.40
C VAL A 352 -2.31 20.77 -2.96
N ASN A 353 -2.43 19.74 -3.79
CA ASN A 353 -3.22 18.54 -3.50
C ASN A 353 -2.39 17.42 -2.85
N LEU A 354 -1.11 17.66 -2.56
CA LEU A 354 -0.21 16.65 -2.05
C LEU A 354 -0.57 16.24 -0.61
N GLU A 355 -0.77 14.94 -0.40
CA GLU A 355 -1.11 14.32 0.88
C GLU A 355 0.13 13.66 1.51
N SER A 356 1.05 13.14 0.69
CA SER A 356 2.29 12.49 1.15
C SER A 356 3.49 12.95 0.33
N LEU A 357 4.48 13.53 1.01
CA LEU A 357 5.76 13.93 0.45
C LEU A 357 6.91 13.24 1.18
N THR A 358 7.64 12.39 0.46
CA THR A 358 8.78 11.65 1.04
C THR A 358 10.09 11.93 0.33
N ASN A 359 11.20 11.83 1.09
CA ASN A 359 12.55 12.20 0.67
C ASN A 359 12.67 13.68 0.24
N PHE A 360 11.91 14.59 0.85
CA PHE A 360 12.05 16.02 0.57
C PHE A 360 13.37 16.53 1.12
N SER A 361 14.30 16.93 0.25
CA SER A 361 15.58 17.48 0.69
C SER A 361 15.60 19.00 0.67
N THR A 362 16.02 19.63 1.77
CA THR A 362 16.24 21.10 1.82
C THR A 362 17.34 21.56 0.86
N LYS A 363 18.16 20.63 0.34
CA LYS A 363 19.14 20.92 -0.71
C LYS A 363 18.51 21.19 -2.06
N HIS A 364 17.42 20.49 -2.35
CA HIS A 364 16.84 20.42 -3.68
C HIS A 364 15.49 21.13 -3.76
N GLY A 365 14.75 21.27 -2.66
CA GLY A 365 13.49 22.02 -2.62
C GLY A 365 13.57 23.21 -1.66
N SER A 366 12.70 24.20 -1.87
CA SER A 366 12.53 25.31 -0.93
C SER A 366 11.56 24.93 0.18
N VAL A 367 11.88 25.22 1.43
CA VAL A 367 10.95 25.02 2.56
C VAL A 367 9.68 25.88 2.42
N THR A 368 9.76 26.99 1.68
CA THR A 368 8.60 27.83 1.37
C THR A 368 7.59 27.14 0.46
N ASP A 369 8.00 26.12 -0.31
CA ASP A 369 7.06 25.36 -1.14
C ASP A 369 6.06 24.58 -0.27
N LEU A 370 6.46 24.20 0.95
CA LEU A 370 5.63 23.44 1.88
C LEU A 370 4.45 24.26 2.42
N LEU A 371 4.59 25.60 2.50
CA LEU A 371 3.55 26.50 3.04
C LEU A 371 2.20 26.36 2.34
N ARG A 372 2.19 25.94 1.07
CA ARG A 372 0.97 25.79 0.26
C ARG A 372 0.38 24.38 0.29
N MET A 373 1.06 23.41 0.90
CA MET A 373 0.70 21.99 0.87
C MET A 373 -0.13 21.59 2.10
N THR A 374 -1.22 22.31 2.35
CA THR A 374 -2.03 22.18 3.59
C THR A 374 -2.75 20.82 3.75
N LYS A 375 -2.78 20.00 2.69
CA LYS A 375 -3.33 18.63 2.71
C LYS A 375 -2.32 17.56 3.13
N LEU A 376 -1.05 17.91 3.37
CA LEU A 376 -0.04 16.95 3.78
C LEU A 376 -0.40 16.29 5.10
N THR A 377 -0.45 14.96 5.08
CA THR A 377 -0.57 14.09 6.25
C THR A 377 0.74 13.36 6.54
N VAL A 378 1.59 13.16 5.52
CA VAL A 378 2.90 12.50 5.67
C VAL A 378 4.00 13.38 5.08
N LEU A 379 5.01 13.69 5.89
CA LEU A 379 6.19 14.44 5.46
C LEU A 379 7.48 13.78 5.96
N ASN A 380 8.38 13.45 5.03
CA ASN A 380 9.73 13.00 5.35
C ASN A 380 10.76 13.99 4.77
N VAL A 381 11.51 14.64 5.66
CA VAL A 381 12.48 15.69 5.35
C VAL A 381 13.91 15.17 5.53
N ILE A 382 14.73 15.35 4.50
CA ILE A 382 16.18 15.17 4.53
C ILE A 382 16.83 16.55 4.65
N PHE A 383 17.28 16.86 5.85
CA PHE A 383 17.92 18.11 6.17
C PHE A 383 19.38 18.13 5.70
N SER A 384 19.79 19.23 5.07
CA SER A 384 21.11 19.38 4.42
C SER A 384 21.85 20.66 4.79
N GLY A 385 21.36 21.43 5.78
CA GLY A 385 22.02 22.65 6.27
C GLY A 385 21.89 23.91 5.41
N GLU A 386 21.07 23.91 4.34
CA GLU A 386 20.88 25.08 3.47
C GLU A 386 19.96 26.16 4.08
N CYS A 387 19.22 25.80 5.13
CA CYS A 387 18.41 26.71 5.93
C CYS A 387 18.60 26.35 7.40
N THR A 388 18.21 27.23 8.33
CA THR A 388 18.18 26.86 9.75
C THR A 388 17.03 25.91 10.03
N PHE A 389 17.19 25.06 11.04
CA PHE A 389 16.12 24.15 11.46
C PHE A 389 14.88 24.92 11.94
N GLU A 390 15.05 26.08 12.56
CA GLU A 390 13.97 27.00 12.91
C GLU A 390 13.17 27.47 11.68
N THR A 391 13.84 27.87 10.60
CA THR A 391 13.18 28.26 9.34
C THR A 391 12.33 27.13 8.77
N LEU A 392 12.85 25.89 8.85
CA LEU A 392 12.10 24.70 8.46
C LEU A 392 10.85 24.55 9.34
N LEU A 393 10.98 24.54 10.67
CA LEU A 393 9.84 24.39 11.59
C LEU A 393 8.78 25.47 11.39
N LEU A 394 9.19 26.74 11.21
CA LEU A 394 8.28 27.84 10.88
C LEU A 394 7.48 27.56 9.60
N SER A 395 8.12 26.99 8.59
CA SER A 395 7.47 26.63 7.33
C SER A 395 6.49 25.46 7.46
N LEU A 396 6.67 24.62 8.49
CA LEU A 396 5.79 23.48 8.74
C LEU A 396 4.57 23.85 9.58
N ARG A 397 4.54 24.99 10.29
CA ARG A 397 3.44 25.38 11.20
C ARG A 397 2.06 25.40 10.53
N GLU A 398 2.00 25.70 9.24
CA GLU A 398 0.74 25.72 8.48
C GLU A 398 0.22 24.32 8.11
N LEU A 399 1.02 23.26 8.29
CA LEU A 399 0.67 21.87 7.99
C LEU A 399 -0.13 21.24 9.13
N ARG A 400 -1.35 21.74 9.34
CA ARG A 400 -2.20 21.35 10.48
C ARG A 400 -2.66 19.89 10.45
N ASN A 401 -2.75 19.29 9.26
CA ASN A 401 -3.24 17.93 9.04
C ASN A 401 -2.15 16.85 9.14
N LEU A 402 -0.92 17.22 9.52
CA LEU A 402 0.21 16.31 9.53
C LEU A 402 0.05 15.22 10.60
N GLU A 403 0.02 13.96 10.16
CA GLU A 403 -0.05 12.78 11.03
C GLU A 403 1.32 12.11 11.25
N THR A 404 2.16 12.13 10.22
CA THR A 404 3.49 11.52 10.23
C THR A 404 4.56 12.51 9.79
N LEU A 405 5.58 12.68 10.63
CA LEU A 405 6.72 13.56 10.39
C LEU A 405 8.02 12.81 10.62
N SER A 406 8.94 12.91 9.68
CA SER A 406 10.28 12.34 9.82
C SER A 406 11.33 13.38 9.46
N PHE A 407 12.33 13.54 10.32
CA PHE A 407 13.51 14.35 10.03
C PHE A 407 14.75 13.48 9.97
N HIS A 408 15.52 13.64 8.90
CA HIS A 408 16.81 12.97 8.70
C HIS A 408 17.91 14.01 8.48
N ASP A 409 18.91 14.07 9.36
CA ASP A 409 20.14 14.84 9.15
C ASP A 409 21.33 13.88 9.09
N PHE A 410 21.82 13.63 7.87
CA PHE A 410 22.96 12.75 7.63
C PHE A 410 24.31 13.48 7.70
N GLN A 411 24.31 14.81 7.75
CA GLN A 411 25.54 15.61 7.75
C GLN A 411 26.09 15.83 9.17
N LYS A 412 25.31 15.53 10.23
CA LYS A 412 25.71 15.66 11.65
C LYS A 412 26.15 17.08 12.04
N VAL A 413 25.85 18.10 11.24
CA VAL A 413 26.43 19.46 11.38
C VAL A 413 25.50 20.44 12.11
N SER A 414 24.18 20.22 12.19
CA SER A 414 23.26 21.35 12.41
C SER A 414 22.65 21.51 13.81
N VAL A 415 21.99 20.47 14.36
CA VAL A 415 21.26 20.60 15.65
C VAL A 415 22.21 20.55 16.86
N ALA A 416 23.46 20.12 16.68
CA ALA A 416 24.46 20.09 17.75
C ALA A 416 24.76 21.48 18.34
N ASN A 417 24.67 22.54 17.52
CA ASN A 417 25.07 23.90 17.91
C ASN A 417 23.93 24.70 18.54
N HIS A 418 22.68 24.25 18.40
CA HIS A 418 21.49 24.92 18.91
C HIS A 418 20.79 23.84 19.73
N GLY A 419 21.09 23.77 21.04
CA GLY A 419 20.59 22.73 21.95
C GLY A 419 19.08 22.49 21.76
N GLY A 420 18.56 21.34 22.20
CA GLY A 420 17.18 20.84 21.96
C GLY A 420 16.00 21.80 22.23
N GLU A 421 16.26 23.04 22.61
CA GLU A 421 15.36 24.19 22.69
C GLU A 421 14.64 24.57 21.38
N LEU A 422 15.02 24.05 20.21
CA LEU A 422 14.34 24.40 18.95
C LEU A 422 13.15 23.49 18.57
N LEU A 423 13.02 22.30 19.17
CA LEU A 423 12.02 21.32 18.74
C LEU A 423 10.64 21.59 19.38
N VAL A 424 10.02 22.74 19.12
CA VAL A 424 8.60 22.95 19.46
C VAL A 424 7.73 22.48 18.30
N LEU A 425 7.04 21.38 18.51
CA LEU A 425 6.20 20.71 17.51
C LEU A 425 4.71 20.90 17.85
N ASP A 426 4.12 22.03 17.47
CA ASP A 426 2.71 22.38 17.72
C ASP A 426 1.73 21.68 16.75
N PHE A 427 1.96 20.39 16.46
CA PHE A 427 1.15 19.62 15.52
C PHE A 427 0.09 18.81 16.25
N ILE A 428 -1.15 19.30 16.30
CA ILE A 428 -2.24 18.67 17.06
C ILE A 428 -2.62 17.26 16.56
N HIS A 429 -2.39 16.96 15.28
CA HIS A 429 -2.75 15.67 14.67
C HIS A 429 -1.57 14.71 14.51
N LEU A 430 -0.37 15.10 14.94
CA LEU A 430 0.83 14.28 14.76
C LEU A 430 0.81 13.06 15.68
N LYS A 431 0.83 11.88 15.06
CA LYS A 431 0.81 10.57 15.72
C LYS A 431 2.17 9.89 15.65
N ASP A 432 2.88 10.08 14.55
CA ASP A 432 4.14 9.40 14.24
C ASP A 432 5.28 10.41 14.08
N LEU A 433 6.33 10.28 14.90
CA LEU A 433 7.52 11.12 14.82
C LEU A 433 8.79 10.28 14.68
N THR A 434 9.55 10.51 13.61
CA THR A 434 10.89 9.94 13.44
C THR A 434 11.95 11.03 13.50
N LEU A 435 12.90 10.88 14.41
CA LEU A 435 14.07 11.74 14.54
C LEU A 435 15.33 10.93 14.21
N SER A 436 15.97 11.28 13.11
CA SER A 436 17.19 10.66 12.62
C SER A 436 18.29 11.71 12.47
N MET A 437 18.70 12.31 13.57
CA MET A 437 19.60 13.48 13.61
C MET A 437 20.34 13.56 14.93
N HIS A 438 21.51 14.21 14.95
CA HIS A 438 22.27 14.41 16.18
C HIS A 438 21.53 15.33 17.17
N LEU A 439 21.09 14.77 18.29
CA LEU A 439 20.30 15.43 19.32
C LEU A 439 20.88 15.08 20.70
N PRO A 440 21.96 15.77 21.14
CA PRO A 440 22.68 15.38 22.36
C PRO A 440 21.85 15.59 23.63
N ARG A 441 20.97 16.60 23.63
CA ARG A 441 19.98 16.86 24.69
C ARG A 441 18.57 16.63 24.14
N PHE A 442 17.79 15.83 24.85
CA PHE A 442 16.42 15.52 24.45
C PHE A 442 15.45 16.63 24.88
N PRO A 443 14.49 17.06 24.03
CA PRO A 443 13.55 18.12 24.37
C PRO A 443 12.64 17.75 25.54
N ASP A 444 12.18 18.75 26.31
CA ASP A 444 11.18 18.55 27.35
C ASP A 444 9.85 18.03 26.80
N GLN A 445 9.07 17.35 27.65
CA GLN A 445 7.78 16.73 27.30
C GLN A 445 6.79 17.69 26.64
N TYR A 446 6.76 18.97 27.06
CA TYR A 446 5.80 19.97 26.59
C TYR A 446 6.06 20.44 25.17
N ARG A 447 7.18 20.02 24.59
CA ARG A 447 7.60 20.38 23.24
C ARG A 447 7.17 19.33 22.21
N PHE A 448 6.64 18.20 22.67
CA PHE A 448 6.09 17.16 21.81
C PHE A 448 4.57 17.33 21.63
N PRO A 449 4.03 16.84 20.50
CA PRO A 449 2.60 16.81 20.28
C PRO A 449 1.85 16.02 21.36
N PRO A 450 0.66 16.48 21.79
CA PRO A 450 -0.08 15.85 22.88
C PRO A 450 -0.58 14.43 22.53
N HIS A 451 -0.81 14.14 21.26
CA HIS A 451 -1.35 12.86 20.79
C HIS A 451 -0.30 11.96 20.10
N LEU A 452 0.98 12.21 20.39
CA LEU A 452 2.05 11.40 19.83
C LEU A 452 1.92 9.94 20.31
N ALA A 453 1.73 9.03 19.37
CA ALA A 453 1.52 7.61 19.61
C ALA A 453 2.79 6.80 19.38
N HIS A 454 3.64 7.22 18.45
CA HIS A 454 4.81 6.45 18.04
C HIS A 454 6.01 7.37 17.84
N ILE A 455 7.14 6.99 18.43
CA ILE A 455 8.41 7.72 18.28
C ILE A 455 9.55 6.80 17.90
N TRP A 456 10.29 7.18 16.85
CA TRP A 456 11.51 6.50 16.41
C TRP A 456 12.70 7.43 16.57
N LEU A 457 13.67 7.02 17.37
CA LEU A 457 14.92 7.76 17.59
C LEU A 457 16.05 6.94 16.95
N ILE A 458 16.68 7.51 15.92
CA ILE A 458 17.63 6.81 15.05
C ILE A 458 18.93 7.59 14.99
N GLY A 459 20.03 7.02 15.49
CA GLY A 459 21.32 7.71 15.44
C GLY A 459 21.32 9.08 16.15
N CYS A 460 20.43 9.29 17.12
CA CYS A 460 20.28 10.55 17.85
C CYS A 460 21.48 10.94 18.69
N ARG A 461 22.25 9.95 19.15
CA ARG A 461 23.44 10.12 20.00
C ARG A 461 23.17 10.92 21.27
N MET A 462 22.01 10.71 21.88
CA MET A 462 21.63 11.34 23.15
C MET A 462 22.59 10.91 24.25
N GLU A 463 23.08 11.86 25.05
CA GLU A 463 23.94 11.56 26.21
C GLU A 463 23.12 11.35 27.48
N GLU A 464 22.00 12.07 27.58
CA GLU A 464 21.01 11.97 28.66
C GLU A 464 19.92 10.94 28.30
N ASP A 465 19.42 10.24 29.32
CA ASP A 465 18.39 9.22 29.17
C ASP A 465 17.06 9.85 28.73
N PRO A 466 16.49 9.49 27.56
CA PRO A 466 15.23 10.05 27.09
C PRO A 466 14.00 9.48 27.82
N MET A 467 14.13 8.33 28.52
CA MET A 467 13.00 7.60 29.07
C MET A 467 12.19 8.40 30.12
N PRO A 468 12.80 9.17 31.04
CA PRO A 468 12.06 10.02 31.99
C PRO A 468 11.20 11.12 31.35
N ILE A 469 11.47 11.46 30.08
CA ILE A 469 10.66 12.41 29.31
C ILE A 469 9.59 11.65 28.54
N LEU A 470 9.98 10.59 27.83
CA LEU A 470 9.07 9.79 27.02
C LEU A 470 7.98 9.12 27.86
N GLU A 471 8.28 8.72 29.09
CA GLU A 471 7.31 8.04 29.97
C GLU A 471 6.13 8.91 30.38
N LYS A 472 6.27 10.23 30.25
CA LYS A 472 5.25 11.22 30.57
C LYS A 472 4.34 11.55 29.38
N LEU A 473 4.66 11.05 28.18
CA LEU A 473 3.80 11.16 27.00
C LEU A 473 2.65 10.13 27.11
N LEU A 474 1.49 10.59 27.57
CA LEU A 474 0.38 9.72 28.00
C LEU A 474 -0.25 8.87 26.90
N HIS A 475 -0.09 9.27 25.64
CA HIS A 475 -0.63 8.57 24.47
C HIS A 475 0.38 7.71 23.74
N LEU A 476 1.62 7.64 24.25
CA LEU A 476 2.70 6.92 23.59
C LEU A 476 2.49 5.41 23.68
N LYS A 477 2.33 4.78 22.53
CA LYS A 477 2.11 3.35 22.34
C LYS A 477 3.37 2.60 21.92
N SER A 478 4.27 3.24 21.19
CA SER A 478 5.55 2.63 20.86
C SER A 478 6.71 3.60 20.90
N VAL A 479 7.82 3.11 21.44
CA VAL A 479 9.13 3.77 21.37
C VAL A 479 10.05 2.84 20.60
N TYR A 480 10.85 3.37 19.69
CA TYR A 480 11.87 2.61 18.99
C TYR A 480 13.21 3.34 19.07
N LEU A 481 14.17 2.72 19.75
CA LEU A 481 15.54 3.23 19.86
C LEU A 481 16.46 2.37 18.99
N SER A 482 16.95 2.94 17.89
CA SER A 482 17.83 2.20 16.98
C SER A 482 19.32 2.40 17.29
N SER A 483 20.20 1.76 16.53
CA SER A 483 21.65 1.88 16.69
C SER A 483 22.10 3.36 16.75
N GLY A 484 22.83 3.70 17.81
CA GLY A 484 23.33 5.05 18.04
C GLY A 484 22.29 6.07 18.50
N ALA A 485 21.07 5.66 18.89
CA ALA A 485 20.08 6.56 19.46
C ALA A 485 20.53 7.17 20.81
N PHE A 486 21.02 6.34 21.73
CA PHE A 486 21.48 6.72 23.06
C PHE A 486 22.93 6.24 23.29
N LEU A 487 23.78 7.11 23.83
CA LEU A 487 25.18 6.84 24.14
C LEU A 487 25.44 6.59 25.63
N GLY A 488 24.45 6.87 26.48
CA GLY A 488 24.58 6.63 27.92
C GLY A 488 24.57 5.13 28.26
N ARG A 489 24.93 4.83 29.51
CA ARG A 489 25.12 3.44 29.97
C ARG A 489 23.87 2.78 30.55
N ARG A 490 22.87 3.58 30.93
CA ARG A 490 21.68 3.11 31.65
C ARG A 490 20.47 3.92 31.20
N MET A 491 19.36 3.24 30.99
CA MET A 491 18.03 3.84 30.85
C MET A 491 17.17 3.45 32.03
N VAL A 492 16.34 4.36 32.51
CA VAL A 492 15.45 4.19 33.65
C VAL A 492 14.02 4.22 33.13
N CYS A 493 13.32 3.10 33.29
CA CYS A 493 11.88 3.02 33.06
C CYS A 493 11.18 2.97 34.42
N SER A 494 10.44 4.02 34.76
CA SER A 494 9.76 4.10 36.05
C SER A 494 8.58 3.12 36.11
N LYS A 495 8.35 2.53 37.28
CA LYS A 495 7.15 1.72 37.52
C LYS A 495 5.91 2.62 37.40
N GLY A 496 5.03 2.33 36.44
CA GLY A 496 3.84 3.13 36.16
C GLY A 496 4.08 4.31 35.20
N GLY A 497 5.31 4.50 34.72
CA GLY A 497 5.56 5.28 33.51
C GLY A 497 4.97 4.58 32.29
N PHE A 498 4.75 5.32 31.20
CA PHE A 498 4.25 4.77 29.92
C PHE A 498 2.87 4.07 30.02
N PRO A 499 1.78 4.80 30.28
CA PRO A 499 0.48 4.20 30.57
C PRO A 499 -0.16 3.40 29.40
N GLN A 500 0.27 3.65 28.15
CA GLN A 500 -0.30 3.00 26.95
C GLN A 500 0.74 2.24 26.10
N LEU A 501 1.96 2.06 26.61
CA LEU A 501 3.04 1.48 25.82
C LEU A 501 2.83 -0.01 25.56
N LEU A 502 2.88 -0.37 24.28
CA LEU A 502 2.72 -1.72 23.76
C LEU A 502 4.07 -2.32 23.32
N ALA A 503 5.00 -1.48 22.86
CA ALA A 503 6.31 -1.89 22.36
C ALA A 503 7.41 -0.86 22.69
N LEU A 504 8.58 -1.35 23.10
CA LEU A 504 9.81 -0.57 23.37
C LEU A 504 11.00 -1.21 22.65
#